data_AF-A0A359LSF0-F1
#
_entry.id   AF-A0A359LSF0-F1
#
_cell.length_a   1.000
_cell.length_b   1.000
_cell.length_c   1.000
_cell.angle_alpha   90.00
_cell.angle_beta   90.00
_cell.angle_gamma   90.00
#
_symmetry.space_group_name_H-M   'P 1'
#
loop_
_entity.id
_entity.type
_entity.pdbx_description
1 polymer ?
#
loop_
_entity_poly.entity_id
_entity_poly.type
_entity_poly.pdbx_seq_one_letter_code
_entity_poly.pdbx_strand_id
1 'polypeptide(L)'
;EADALFGKRSEVKDSHDRYANIEVSYLLQRTESFRGLAILTTNLKDALDKAFLRRIRFVVEFPFPDASQRAEIWRRVFPAGVPLGRLDVERLAGMSIAGGNIRNIAMSAAFLAAEEESVVEMRHLARAARAEYAKLQKPATEVPVL
;
A
#
# COMPACT_ATOMS: atom_id res chain seq x y z
N GLU A 1 -11.62 -6.41 -2.92
CA GLU A 1 -10.83 -6.67 -1.70
C GLU A 1 -11.57 -7.69 -0.84
N ALA A 2 -10.89 -8.55 -0.08
CA ALA A 2 -11.54 -9.67 0.60
C ALA A 2 -12.48 -9.24 1.73
N ASP A 3 -12.22 -8.11 2.38
CA ASP A 3 -13.09 -7.48 3.38
C ASP A 3 -14.46 -7.06 2.84
N ALA A 4 -14.55 -6.61 1.59
CA ALA A 4 -15.83 -6.30 0.95
C ALA A 4 -16.72 -7.54 0.74
N LEU A 5 -16.12 -8.74 0.68
CA LEU A 5 -16.81 -10.00 0.44
C LEU A 5 -16.94 -10.88 1.68
N PHE A 6 -16.08 -10.71 2.67
CA PHE A 6 -15.98 -11.58 3.86
C PHE A 6 -16.01 -10.78 5.17
N GLY A 7 -16.59 -9.58 5.15
CA GLY A 7 -16.81 -8.74 6.32
C GLY A 7 -17.61 -9.43 7.43
N LYS A 8 -17.46 -8.97 8.68
CA LYS A 8 -18.23 -9.49 9.83
C LYS A 8 -19.71 -9.47 9.50
N ARG A 9 -20.40 -10.57 9.85
CA ARG A 9 -21.85 -10.67 9.74
C ARG A 9 -22.48 -9.50 10.49
N SER A 10 -23.28 -8.67 9.80
CA SER A 10 -24.22 -7.77 10.44
C SER A 10 -25.24 -8.63 11.22
N GLU A 11 -25.56 -8.24 12.45
CA GLU A 11 -26.74 -8.79 13.13
C GLU A 11 -27.95 -8.46 12.25
N VAL A 12 -28.61 -9.51 11.74
CA VAL A 12 -29.69 -9.44 10.76
C VAL A 12 -30.76 -8.46 11.25
N LYS A 13 -30.84 -7.27 10.62
CA LYS A 13 -31.93 -6.32 10.87
C LYS A 13 -32.84 -6.14 9.66
N ASP A 14 -32.40 -6.53 8.45
CA ASP A 14 -33.25 -6.44 7.25
C ASP A 14 -33.04 -7.60 6.25
N SER A 15 -33.99 -7.74 5.32
CA SER A 15 -34.01 -8.68 4.21
C SER A 15 -32.79 -8.57 3.28
N HIS A 16 -32.16 -7.40 3.19
CA HIS A 16 -30.93 -7.16 2.41
C HIS A 16 -29.70 -7.88 3.02
N ASP A 17 -29.61 -7.99 4.36
CA ASP A 17 -28.50 -8.67 5.05
C ASP A 17 -28.47 -10.18 4.79
N ARG A 18 -29.63 -10.78 4.47
CA ARG A 18 -29.73 -12.22 4.18
C ARG A 18 -29.08 -12.59 2.84
N TYR A 19 -29.20 -11.74 1.82
CA TYR A 19 -28.61 -12.00 0.51
C TYR A 19 -27.08 -11.93 0.56
N ALA A 20 -26.52 -10.93 1.27
CA ALA A 20 -25.08 -10.81 1.47
C ALA A 20 -24.47 -12.06 2.12
N ASN A 21 -25.12 -12.62 3.15
CA ASN A 21 -24.63 -13.81 3.85
C ASN A 21 -24.63 -15.10 2.99
N ILE A 22 -25.55 -15.22 2.03
CA ILE A 22 -25.61 -16.35 1.10
C ILE A 22 -24.47 -16.27 0.08
N GLU A 23 -24.20 -15.07 -0.45
CA GLU A 23 -23.09 -14.84 -1.38
C GLU A 23 -21.72 -15.15 -0.75
N VAL A 24 -21.51 -14.71 0.50
CA VAL A 24 -20.29 -15.05 1.27
C VAL A 24 -20.14 -16.56 1.40
N SER A 25 -21.20 -17.26 1.81
CA SER A 25 -21.18 -18.71 2.03
C SER A 25 -20.90 -19.49 0.73
N TYR A 26 -21.45 -19.03 -0.40
CA TYR A 26 -21.16 -19.59 -1.71
C TYR A 26 -19.70 -19.38 -2.13
N LEU A 27 -19.16 -18.17 -1.94
CA LEU A 27 -17.77 -17.85 -2.25
C LEU A 27 -16.80 -18.69 -1.40
N LEU A 28 -17.10 -18.92 -0.12
CA LEU A 28 -16.36 -19.83 0.75
C LEU A 28 -16.32 -21.25 0.18
N GLN A 29 -17.47 -21.80 -0.19
CA GLN A 29 -17.55 -23.14 -0.75
C GLN A 29 -16.79 -23.25 -2.08
N ARG A 30 -16.83 -22.20 -2.91
CA ARG A 30 -16.08 -22.13 -4.16
C ARG A 30 -14.57 -22.03 -3.93
N THR A 31 -14.12 -21.29 -2.92
CA THR A 31 -12.69 -21.24 -2.56
C THR A 31 -12.20 -22.56 -1.98
N GLU A 32 -13.01 -23.26 -1.19
CA GLU A 32 -12.68 -24.60 -0.66
C GLU A 32 -12.60 -25.68 -1.76
N SER A 33 -13.49 -25.61 -2.75
CA SER A 33 -13.50 -26.56 -3.88
C SER A 33 -12.54 -26.20 -5.02
N PHE A 34 -11.93 -25.01 -4.97
CA PHE A 34 -10.99 -24.56 -5.98
C PHE A 34 -9.68 -25.35 -5.90
N ARG A 35 -9.42 -26.16 -6.93
CA ARG A 35 -8.18 -26.95 -7.05
C ARG A 35 -7.05 -26.11 -7.65
N GLY A 36 -6.70 -25.00 -7.01
CA GLY A 36 -5.65 -24.09 -7.44
C GLY A 36 -5.18 -23.15 -6.33
N LEU A 37 -4.29 -22.21 -6.67
CA LEU A 37 -3.82 -21.19 -5.73
C LEU A 37 -4.77 -19.99 -5.75
N ALA A 38 -5.41 -19.70 -4.61
CA ALA A 38 -6.16 -18.47 -4.40
C ALA A 38 -5.33 -17.50 -3.56
N ILE A 39 -5.12 -16.28 -4.05
CA ILE A 39 -4.49 -15.18 -3.32
C ILE A 39 -5.57 -14.16 -3.00
N LEU A 40 -5.71 -13.83 -1.72
CA LEU A 40 -6.64 -12.81 -1.24
C LEU A 40 -5.86 -11.65 -0.62
N THR A 41 -6.32 -10.43 -0.86
CA THR A 41 -5.78 -9.21 -0.26
C THR A 41 -6.87 -8.47 0.51
N THR A 42 -6.52 -7.91 1.66
CA THR A 42 -7.41 -7.12 2.51
C THR A 42 -6.62 -6.05 3.25
N ASN A 43 -7.20 -4.85 3.38
CA ASN A 43 -6.67 -3.80 4.23
C ASN A 43 -7.29 -3.83 5.65
N LEU A 44 -8.35 -4.63 5.84
CA LEU A 44 -9.15 -4.70 7.08
C LEU A 44 -9.24 -6.15 7.57
N LYS A 45 -8.10 -6.73 7.98
CA LYS A 45 -8.03 -8.09 8.55
C LYS A 45 -9.03 -8.28 9.69
N ASP A 46 -9.17 -7.29 10.56
CA ASP A 46 -10.07 -7.36 11.73
C ASP A 46 -11.55 -7.29 11.36
N ALA A 47 -11.88 -6.87 10.14
CA ALA A 47 -13.23 -6.92 9.60
C ALA A 47 -13.57 -8.32 9.05
N LEU A 48 -12.60 -9.22 8.88
CA LEU A 48 -12.86 -10.56 8.36
C LEU A 48 -13.49 -11.47 9.43
N ASP A 49 -14.43 -12.30 8.99
CA ASP A 49 -15.05 -13.31 9.84
C ASP A 49 -14.01 -14.34 10.34
N LYS A 50 -14.03 -14.66 11.65
CA LYS A 50 -13.07 -15.59 12.26
C LYS A 50 -13.19 -17.01 11.71
N ALA A 51 -14.39 -17.46 11.33
CA ALA A 51 -14.58 -18.77 10.73
C ALA A 51 -14.05 -18.83 9.30
N PHE A 52 -14.07 -17.72 8.57
CA PHE A 52 -13.36 -17.62 7.28
C PHE A 52 -11.85 -17.70 7.46
N LEU A 53 -11.28 -16.91 8.38
CA LEU A 53 -9.83 -16.91 8.63
C LEU A 53 -9.29 -18.29 9.00
N ARG A 54 -10.06 -19.12 9.72
CA ARG A 54 -9.69 -20.52 10.05
C ARG A 54 -9.46 -21.42 8.82
N ARG A 55 -10.03 -21.06 7.66
CA ARG A 55 -9.91 -21.82 6.40
C ARG A 55 -8.75 -21.35 5.53
N ILE A 56 -8.13 -20.22 5.88
CA ILE A 56 -6.96 -19.69 5.19
C ILE A 56 -5.71 -20.37 5.75
N ARG A 57 -4.98 -21.07 4.88
CA ARG A 57 -3.77 -21.82 5.28
C ARG A 57 -2.60 -20.92 5.68
N PHE A 58 -2.43 -19.80 5.00
CA PHE A 58 -1.34 -18.87 5.24
C PHE A 58 -1.87 -17.45 5.35
N VAL A 59 -1.48 -16.75 6.41
CA VAL A 59 -1.74 -15.33 6.59
C VAL A 59 -0.39 -14.63 6.61
N VAL A 60 -0.11 -13.85 5.57
CA VAL A 60 1.10 -13.04 5.45
C VAL A 60 0.74 -11.61 5.80
N GLU A 61 1.36 -11.08 6.85
CA GLU A 61 1.15 -9.71 7.29
C GLU A 61 2.16 -8.78 6.63
N PHE A 62 1.68 -7.63 6.15
CA PHE A 62 2.49 -6.58 5.54
C PHE A 62 2.46 -5.37 6.47
N PRO A 63 3.33 -5.31 7.49
CA PRO A 63 3.38 -4.18 8.41
C PRO A 63 3.88 -2.93 7.69
N PHE A 64 3.73 -1.79 8.35
CA PHE A 64 4.34 -0.55 7.90
C PHE A 64 5.86 -0.72 7.80
N PRO A 65 6.52 -0.32 6.69
CA PRO A 65 7.92 -0.63 6.48
C PRO A 65 8.80 0.14 7.47
N ASP A 66 9.81 -0.53 8.02
CA ASP A 66 10.85 0.13 8.83
C ASP A 66 11.82 0.95 7.96
N ALA A 67 12.77 1.65 8.60
CA ALA A 67 13.72 2.50 7.88
C ALA A 67 14.59 1.70 6.87
N SER A 68 15.05 0.51 7.25
CA SER A 68 15.87 -0.33 6.37
C SER A 68 15.08 -0.82 5.15
N GLN A 69 13.81 -1.18 5.36
CA GLN A 69 12.90 -1.57 4.29
C GLN A 69 12.57 -0.39 3.38
N ARG A 70 12.34 0.81 3.93
CA ARG A 70 12.14 2.03 3.12
C ARG A 70 13.38 2.39 2.31
N ALA A 71 14.57 2.25 2.87
CA ALA A 71 15.82 2.43 2.13
C ALA A 71 15.88 1.48 0.91
N GLU A 72 15.49 0.22 1.08
CA GLU A 72 15.46 -0.75 -0.01
C GLU A 72 14.41 -0.41 -1.07
N ILE A 73 13.23 0.05 -0.65
CA ILE A 73 12.21 0.55 -1.58
C ILE A 73 12.78 1.72 -2.39
N TRP A 74 13.43 2.70 -1.75
CA TRP A 74 14.06 3.84 -2.44
C TRP A 74 15.15 3.44 -3.45
N ARG A 75 15.94 2.40 -3.15
CA ARG A 75 16.94 1.87 -4.10
C ARG A 75 16.30 1.23 -5.34
N ARG A 76 15.08 0.71 -5.24
CA ARG A 76 14.40 -0.06 -6.29
C ARG A 76 13.26 0.68 -6.98
N VAL A 77 12.80 1.80 -6.43
CA VAL A 77 11.59 2.49 -6.90
C VAL A 77 11.76 3.08 -8.31
N PHE A 78 12.99 3.43 -8.69
CA PHE A 78 13.30 3.97 -10.00
C PHE A 78 13.64 2.84 -10.99
N PRO A 79 12.95 2.76 -12.13
CA PRO A 79 13.34 1.90 -13.23
C PRO A 79 14.75 2.25 -13.77
N ALA A 80 15.45 1.26 -14.34
CA ALA A 80 16.81 1.43 -14.84
C ALA A 80 17.00 2.53 -15.90
N GLY A 81 15.94 2.94 -16.60
CA GLY A 81 15.98 3.99 -17.61
C GLY A 81 15.82 5.42 -17.07
N VAL A 82 15.56 5.59 -15.76
CA VAL A 82 15.43 6.92 -15.17
C VAL A 82 16.81 7.47 -14.84
N PRO A 83 17.21 8.65 -15.37
CA PRO A 83 18.49 9.24 -15.02
C PRO A 83 18.45 9.76 -13.59
N LEU A 84 19.34 9.25 -12.73
CA LEU A 84 19.43 9.61 -11.33
C LEU A 84 20.73 10.34 -11.05
N GLY A 85 20.64 11.46 -10.33
CA GLY A 85 21.79 12.09 -9.68
C GLY A 85 22.18 11.34 -8.40
N ARG A 86 22.96 11.99 -7.54
CA ARG A 86 23.33 11.43 -6.24
C ARG A 86 22.15 11.54 -5.27
N LEU A 87 21.50 10.40 -4.99
CA LEU A 87 20.41 10.31 -4.03
C LEU A 87 20.93 9.88 -2.65
N ASP A 88 20.51 10.59 -1.61
CA ASP A 88 20.76 10.21 -0.22
C ASP A 88 19.64 9.29 0.28
N VAL A 89 19.82 7.99 0.06
CA VAL A 89 18.84 6.95 0.41
C VAL A 89 18.55 6.91 1.91
N GLU A 90 19.56 7.13 2.75
CA GLU A 90 19.38 7.08 4.21
C GLU A 90 18.51 8.23 4.68
N ARG A 91 18.71 9.43 4.12
CA ARG A 91 17.86 10.58 4.39
C ARG A 91 16.43 10.37 3.89
N LEU A 92 16.27 9.77 2.71
CA LEU A 92 14.95 9.42 2.16
C LEU A 92 14.23 8.35 3.00
N ALA A 93 14.97 7.38 3.54
CA ALA A 93 14.45 6.33 4.42
C ALA A 93 13.99 6.88 5.79
N GLY A 94 14.44 8.06 6.18
CA GLY A 94 13.96 8.79 7.35
C GLY A 94 12.48 9.20 7.28
N MET A 95 11.89 9.28 6.08
CA MET A 95 10.47 9.58 5.92
C MET A 95 9.60 8.41 6.41
N SER A 96 8.78 8.62 7.44
CA SER A 96 7.81 7.62 7.94
C SER A 96 6.56 7.56 7.04
N ILE A 97 6.73 6.95 5.86
CA ILE A 97 5.71 6.80 4.82
C ILE A 97 5.61 5.37 4.29
N ALA A 98 4.44 5.00 3.77
CA ALA A 98 4.23 3.69 3.18
C ALA A 98 4.92 3.57 1.81
N GLY A 99 5.15 2.34 1.35
CA GLY A 99 5.78 2.09 0.04
C GLY A 99 5.02 2.72 -1.14
N GLY A 100 3.69 2.80 -1.06
CA GLY A 100 2.87 3.48 -2.07
C GLY A 100 3.20 4.97 -2.18
N ASN A 101 3.42 5.65 -1.05
CA ASN A 101 3.81 7.06 -1.05
C ASN A 101 5.23 7.25 -1.57
N ILE A 102 6.18 6.35 -1.24
CA ILE A 102 7.54 6.38 -1.81
C ILE A 102 7.46 6.34 -3.35
N ARG A 103 6.64 5.44 -3.91
CA ARG A 103 6.42 5.35 -5.36
C ARG A 103 5.83 6.63 -5.94
N ASN A 104 4.84 7.23 -5.29
CA ASN A 104 4.22 8.48 -5.75
C ASN A 104 5.22 9.64 -5.75
N ILE A 105 6.05 9.75 -4.71
CA ILE A 105 7.10 10.77 -4.61
C ILE A 105 8.14 10.56 -5.70
N ALA A 106 8.64 9.33 -5.87
CA ALA A 106 9.61 9.00 -6.91
C ALA A 106 9.10 9.35 -8.32
N MET A 107 7.85 8.97 -8.62
CA MET A 107 7.21 9.29 -9.89
C MET A 107 7.05 10.80 -10.11
N SER A 108 6.60 11.53 -9.09
CA SER A 108 6.44 12.99 -9.18
C SER A 108 7.79 13.69 -9.33
N ALA A 109 8.82 13.22 -8.63
CA ALA A 109 10.18 13.73 -8.76
C ALA A 109 10.76 13.48 -10.16
N ALA A 110 10.46 12.33 -10.76
CA ALA A 110 10.84 12.04 -12.15
C ALA A 110 10.18 12.99 -13.15
N PHE A 111 8.90 13.32 -12.97
CA PHE A 111 8.23 14.32 -13.81
C PHE A 111 8.83 15.72 -13.66
N LEU A 112 9.14 16.15 -12.42
CA LEU A 112 9.80 17.43 -12.18
C LEU A 112 11.18 17.51 -12.85
N ALA A 113 11.97 16.45 -12.75
CA ALA A 113 13.27 16.39 -13.41
C ALA A 113 13.15 16.42 -14.94
N ALA A 114 12.17 15.69 -15.50
CA ALA A 114 11.92 15.65 -16.93
C ALA A 114 11.44 17.00 -17.50
N GLU A 115 10.63 17.75 -16.76
CA GLU A 115 10.22 19.13 -17.12
C GLU A 115 11.43 20.07 -17.22
N GLU A 116 12.45 19.84 -16.38
CA GLU A 116 13.71 20.58 -16.39
C GLU A 116 14.76 19.97 -17.36
N GLU A 117 14.39 18.95 -18.15
CA GLU A 117 15.31 18.17 -19.01
C GLU A 117 16.58 17.70 -18.26
N SER A 118 16.41 17.30 -16.99
CA SER A 118 17.51 17.00 -16.06
C SER A 118 17.37 15.63 -15.40
N VAL A 119 18.34 15.28 -14.55
CA VAL A 119 18.34 14.03 -13.79
C VAL A 119 17.53 14.18 -12.49
N VAL A 120 17.01 13.08 -11.95
CA VAL A 120 16.31 13.11 -10.66
C VAL A 120 17.33 13.42 -9.56
N GLU A 121 17.03 14.44 -8.77
CA GLU A 121 17.91 14.93 -7.70
C GLU A 121 17.11 15.09 -6.40
N MET A 122 17.83 15.29 -5.29
CA MET A 122 17.25 15.53 -3.98
C MET A 122 16.26 16.70 -3.96
N ARG A 123 16.48 17.75 -4.76
CA ARG A 123 15.55 18.89 -4.87
C ARG A 123 14.18 18.49 -5.44
N HIS A 124 14.17 17.61 -6.46
CA HIS A 124 12.95 17.10 -7.08
C HIS A 124 12.19 16.22 -6.09
N LEU A 125 12.90 15.34 -5.39
CA LEU A 125 12.37 14.50 -4.32
C LEU A 125 11.82 15.31 -3.15
N ALA A 126 12.51 16.36 -2.72
CA ALA A 126 12.05 17.25 -1.66
C ALA A 126 10.74 17.97 -2.04
N ARG A 127 10.65 18.50 -3.26
CA ARG A 127 9.43 19.14 -3.77
C ARG A 127 8.28 18.16 -3.89
N ALA A 128 8.52 16.97 -4.45
CA ALA A 128 7.54 15.91 -4.56
C ALA A 128 7.07 15.40 -3.18
N ALA A 129 7.99 15.23 -2.22
CA ALA A 129 7.68 14.81 -0.86
C ALA A 129 6.77 15.82 -0.15
N ARG A 130 7.07 17.12 -0.23
CA ARG A 130 6.20 18.17 0.34
C ARG A 130 4.78 18.10 -0.22
N ALA A 131 4.64 17.92 -1.53
CA ALA A 131 3.34 17.80 -2.19
C ALA A 131 2.59 16.53 -1.74
N GLU A 132 3.28 15.40 -1.61
CA GLU A 132 2.66 14.14 -1.13
C GLU A 132 2.23 14.24 0.34
N TYR A 133 3.06 14.82 1.21
CA TYR A 133 2.72 15.03 2.62
C TYR A 133 1.51 15.97 2.80
N ALA A 134 1.40 17.00 1.96
CA ALA A 134 0.22 17.87 1.95
C ALA A 134 -1.08 17.11 1.63
N LYS A 135 -1.04 16.13 0.71
CA LYS A 135 -2.20 15.27 0.41
C LYS A 135 -2.57 14.35 1.59
N LEU A 136 -1.56 13.90 2.34
CA LEU A 136 -1.75 13.03 3.50
C LEU A 136 -2.24 13.77 4.75
N GLN A 137 -2.46 15.09 4.68
CA GLN A 137 -2.79 15.95 5.83
C GLN A 137 -1.79 15.81 7.01
N LYS A 138 -0.56 15.35 6.73
CA LYS A 138 0.50 15.27 7.73
C LYS A 138 1.14 16.65 7.90
N PRO A 139 1.45 17.09 9.13
CA PRO A 139 2.04 18.40 9.36
C PRO A 139 3.42 18.50 8.69
N ALA A 140 3.74 19.69 8.14
CA ALA A 140 4.97 19.94 7.39
C ALA A 140 6.26 19.70 8.20
N THR A 141 6.16 19.68 9.53
CA THR A 141 7.24 19.32 10.47
C THR A 141 7.68 17.85 10.38
N GLU A 142 6.86 16.97 9.78
CA GLU A 142 7.24 15.57 9.51
C GLU A 142 7.89 15.37 8.14
N VAL A 143 7.98 16.41 7.31
CA VAL A 143 8.76 16.36 6.08
C VAL A 143 10.23 16.49 6.48
N PRO A 144 11.05 15.44 6.37
CA PRO A 144 12.45 15.56 6.69
C PRO A 144 13.03 16.65 5.80
N VAL A 145 13.88 17.51 6.38
CA VAL A 145 14.68 18.41 5.57
C VAL A 145 15.45 17.49 4.62
N LEU A 146 15.22 17.60 3.32
CA LEU A 146 15.90 16.88 2.23
C LEU A 146 16.87 17.82 1.51
#